data_AF-A0A957ILF2-F1
#
_entry.id   AF-A0A957ILF2-F1
#
_cell.length_a   1.000
_cell.length_b   1.000
_cell.length_c   1.000
_cell.angle_alpha   90.00
_cell.angle_beta   90.00
_cell.angle_gamma   90.00
#
_symmetry.space_group_name_H-M   'P 1'
#
loop_
_entity.id
_entity.type
_entity.pdbx_description
1 polymer ?
#
loop_
_entity_poly.entity_id
_entity_poly.type
_entity_poly.pdbx_seq_one_letter_code
_entity_poly.pdbx_strand_id
1 'polypeptide(L)'
;LVGNIQRTVISELSGRGNVLDKAAEFGVDMNSEEARAVLQQIKELENEGFAFEAGEASMALLLRRMKAGYKRPFEMLDFTTWISVRDGVPMVSDASVKIRIDGEVIHTASEGNGPVNALSLALRKALFTKYPQLQTIHLADYKVRILDGENGTGARVRVLIDFVDDDRRWSTVGASTNIIEASWHALVDSYEYALMNGKGE
;
A
#
# COMPACT_ATOMS: atom_id res chain seq x y z
N LEU A 1 -0.17 22.08 -28.93
CA LEU A 1 0.54 22.32 -27.65
C LEU A 1 0.72 20.98 -26.96
N VAL A 2 1.95 20.47 -26.87
CA VAL A 2 2.25 19.29 -26.05
C VAL A 2 2.66 19.83 -24.68
N GLY A 3 1.72 19.83 -23.73
CA GLY A 3 1.98 20.31 -22.38
C GLY A 3 2.91 19.33 -21.67
N ASN A 4 4.18 19.71 -21.50
CA ASN A 4 5.11 18.96 -20.69
C ASN A 4 4.69 19.15 -19.22
N ILE A 5 3.92 18.21 -18.67
CA ILE A 5 3.62 18.20 -17.23
C ILE A 5 4.89 17.72 -16.54
N GLN A 6 5.62 18.66 -15.93
CA GLN A 6 6.75 18.33 -15.09
C GLN A 6 6.22 17.57 -13.86
N ARG A 7 6.51 16.26 -13.80
CA ARG A 7 6.18 15.45 -12.62
C ARG A 7 7.33 15.53 -11.63
N THR A 8 7.03 15.99 -10.42
CA THR A 8 8.02 16.00 -9.34
C THR A 8 8.22 14.58 -8.85
N VAL A 9 9.45 14.06 -8.95
CA VAL A 9 9.86 12.78 -8.37
C VAL A 9 10.39 13.04 -6.97
N ILE A 10 9.92 12.26 -5.98
CA ILE A 10 10.45 12.31 -4.63
C ILE A 10 11.27 11.04 -4.34
N SER A 11 12.48 11.25 -3.83
CA SER A 11 13.41 10.24 -3.33
C SER A 11 14.20 10.79 -2.13
N GLU A 12 15.11 10.00 -1.58
CA GLU A 12 16.06 10.37 -0.51
C GLU A 12 16.84 11.66 -0.84
N LEU A 13 17.09 11.89 -2.14
CA LEU A 13 17.84 13.05 -2.65
C LEU A 13 16.97 14.32 -2.75
N SER A 14 15.66 14.21 -2.55
CA SER A 14 14.75 15.34 -2.66
C SER A 14 14.87 16.33 -1.50
N GLY A 15 14.64 17.60 -1.80
CA GLY A 15 14.58 18.67 -0.80
C GLY A 15 13.16 18.92 -0.30
N ARG A 16 13.05 19.78 0.72
CA ARG A 16 11.74 20.21 1.27
C ARG A 16 10.82 20.82 0.21
N GLY A 17 11.37 21.57 -0.75
CA GLY A 17 10.60 22.15 -1.86
C GLY A 17 9.87 21.07 -2.66
N ASN A 18 10.56 19.98 -3.01
CA ASN A 18 9.95 18.87 -3.74
C ASN A 18 8.78 18.23 -2.97
N VAL A 19 8.89 18.13 -1.64
CA VAL A 19 7.81 17.61 -0.78
C VAL A 19 6.59 18.53 -0.81
N LEU A 20 6.80 19.85 -0.73
CA LEU A 20 5.71 20.83 -0.84
C LEU A 20 5.02 20.78 -2.20
N ASP A 21 5.82 20.72 -3.29
CA ASP A 21 5.29 20.64 -4.65
C ASP A 21 4.45 19.37 -4.84
N LYS A 22 4.93 18.22 -4.35
CA LYS A 22 4.19 16.96 -4.43
C LYS A 22 2.96 16.92 -3.55
N ALA A 23 3.02 17.53 -2.36
CA ALA A 23 1.86 17.68 -1.49
C ALA A 23 0.76 18.46 -2.22
N ALA A 24 1.13 19.57 -2.88
CA ALA A 24 0.20 20.35 -3.71
C ALA A 24 -0.37 19.53 -4.89
N GLU A 25 0.45 18.72 -5.58
CA GLU A 25 -0.02 17.80 -6.64
C GLU A 25 -1.12 16.84 -6.13
N PHE A 26 -1.05 16.40 -4.87
CA PHE A 26 -2.05 15.51 -4.25
C PHE A 26 -3.17 16.23 -3.48
N GLY A 27 -3.22 17.56 -3.56
CA GLY A 27 -4.21 18.39 -2.85
C GLY A 27 -4.04 18.40 -1.33
N VAL A 28 -2.82 18.21 -0.84
CA VAL A 28 -2.47 18.22 0.58
C VAL A 28 -1.78 19.55 0.91
N ASP A 29 -2.46 20.41 1.67
CA ASP A 29 -1.83 21.63 2.19
C ASP A 29 -0.78 21.28 3.25
N MET A 30 0.40 21.88 3.14
CA MET A 30 1.55 21.52 3.96
C MET A 30 2.44 22.72 4.24
N ASN A 31 2.81 22.92 5.51
CA ASN A 31 3.78 23.93 5.89
C ASN A 31 5.22 23.38 5.86
N SER A 32 6.21 24.27 6.04
CA SER A 32 7.63 23.93 5.96
C SER A 32 8.10 22.93 7.04
N GLU A 33 7.47 22.93 8.21
CA GLU A 33 7.79 22.02 9.31
C GLU A 33 7.21 20.62 9.03
N GLU A 34 5.96 20.55 8.60
CA GLU A 34 5.32 19.30 8.15
C GLU A 34 6.11 18.68 6.99
N ALA A 35 6.50 19.47 5.98
CA ALA A 35 7.31 19.00 4.85
C ALA A 35 8.69 18.48 5.29
N ARG A 36 9.28 19.08 6.33
CA ARG A 36 10.54 18.58 6.91
C ARG A 36 10.34 17.23 7.60
N ALA A 37 9.26 17.08 8.35
CA ALA A 37 8.94 15.82 9.03
C ALA A 37 8.65 14.70 8.02
N VAL A 38 7.86 14.98 6.98
CA VAL A 38 7.63 14.05 5.85
C VAL A 38 8.94 13.66 5.19
N LEU A 39 9.81 14.62 4.87
CA LEU A 39 11.09 14.33 4.22
C LEU A 39 11.94 13.38 5.06
N GLN A 40 11.95 13.56 6.38
CA GLN A 40 12.65 12.68 7.30
C GLN A 40 12.07 11.26 7.27
N GLN A 41 10.74 11.14 7.33
CA GLN A 41 10.05 9.85 7.26
C GLN A 41 10.28 9.12 5.92
N ILE A 42 10.33 9.86 4.80
CA ILE A 42 10.65 9.29 3.48
C ILE A 42 12.05 8.70 3.49
N LYS A 43 13.05 9.43 4.02
CA LYS A 43 14.43 8.93 4.09
C LYS A 43 14.54 7.66 4.92
N GLU A 44 13.84 7.59 6.05
CA GLU A 44 13.79 6.40 6.89
C GLU A 44 13.19 5.21 6.14
N LEU A 45 12.04 5.41 5.51
CA LEU A 45 11.36 4.34 4.77
C LEU A 45 12.15 3.90 3.53
N GLU A 46 12.83 4.80 2.82
CA GLU A 46 13.67 4.42 1.68
C GLU A 46 14.92 3.65 2.11
N ASN A 47 15.51 3.97 3.27
CA ASN A 47 16.54 3.15 3.89
C ASN A 47 16.01 1.76 4.31
N GLU A 48 14.73 1.69 4.69
CA GLU A 48 14.01 0.43 4.93
C GLU A 48 13.52 -0.24 3.64
N GLY A 49 13.88 0.30 2.48
CA GLY A 49 13.67 -0.33 1.19
C GLY A 49 12.41 0.08 0.46
N PHE A 50 11.66 1.09 0.90
CA PHE A 50 10.58 1.66 0.10
C PHE A 50 11.15 2.39 -1.14
N ALA A 51 10.31 2.60 -2.16
CA ALA A 51 10.64 3.46 -3.29
C ALA A 51 9.38 4.21 -3.71
N PHE A 52 9.24 5.44 -3.21
CA PHE A 52 8.03 6.21 -3.42
C PHE A 52 7.89 6.76 -4.83
N GLU A 53 8.98 6.87 -5.58
CA GLU A 53 8.96 7.20 -7.01
C GLU A 53 8.12 6.23 -7.85
N ALA A 54 8.04 4.96 -7.45
CA ALA A 54 7.29 3.92 -8.14
C ALA A 54 5.95 3.59 -7.45
N GLY A 55 5.71 4.16 -6.26
CA GLY A 55 4.54 3.93 -5.42
C GLY A 55 3.83 5.23 -5.06
N GLU A 56 3.41 6.00 -6.07
CA GLU A 56 2.85 7.35 -5.89
C GLU A 56 1.61 7.37 -4.96
N ALA A 57 0.80 6.30 -4.93
CA ALA A 57 -0.34 6.23 -4.01
C ALA A 57 0.10 6.08 -2.55
N SER A 58 1.14 5.29 -2.28
CA SER A 58 1.73 5.18 -0.94
C SER A 58 2.36 6.51 -0.49
N MET A 59 2.96 7.28 -1.41
CA MET A 59 3.43 8.65 -1.14
C MET A 59 2.28 9.58 -0.77
N ALA A 60 1.21 9.59 -1.56
CA ALA A 60 0.02 10.40 -1.28
C ALA A 60 -0.58 10.08 0.09
N LEU A 61 -0.64 8.78 0.46
CA LEU A 61 -1.09 8.36 1.78
C LEU A 61 -0.15 8.79 2.90
N LEU A 62 1.17 8.68 2.70
CA LEU A 62 2.14 9.16 3.68
C LEU A 62 1.93 10.65 3.99
N LEU A 63 1.78 11.48 2.96
CA LEU A 63 1.51 12.90 3.09
C LEU A 63 0.20 13.18 3.86
N ARG A 64 -0.87 12.46 3.53
CA ARG A 64 -2.19 12.62 4.19
C ARG A 64 -2.18 12.15 5.64
N ARG A 65 -1.51 11.02 5.93
CA ARG A 65 -1.38 10.45 7.28
C ARG A 65 -0.67 11.38 8.26
N MET A 66 0.16 12.30 7.76
CA MET A 66 0.86 13.30 8.59
C MET A 66 0.02 14.54 8.90
N LYS A 67 -1.14 14.71 8.26
CA LYS A 67 -2.04 15.83 8.58
C LYS A 67 -2.80 15.59 9.87
N ALA A 68 -2.86 16.64 10.68
CA ALA A 68 -3.71 16.66 11.86
C ALA A 68 -5.18 16.38 11.47
N GLY A 69 -5.83 15.49 12.21
CA GLY A 69 -7.23 15.13 11.97
C GLY A 69 -7.43 14.10 10.85
N TYR A 70 -6.37 13.57 10.23
CA TYR A 70 -6.50 12.45 9.32
C TYR A 70 -7.13 11.24 10.04
N LYS A 71 -8.21 10.72 9.45
CA LYS A 71 -8.88 9.50 9.90
C LYS A 71 -8.77 8.46 8.81
N ARG A 72 -8.16 7.32 9.14
CA ARG A 72 -8.14 6.17 8.23
C ARG A 72 -9.58 5.68 8.01
N PRO A 73 -9.99 5.38 6.77
CA PRO A 73 -11.29 4.77 6.49
C PRO A 73 -11.45 3.40 7.16
N PHE A 74 -10.34 2.70 7.41
CA PHE A 74 -10.29 1.45 8.15
C PHE A 74 -8.93 1.28 8.81
N GLU A 75 -8.88 0.55 9.92
CA GLU A 75 -7.64 0.23 10.62
C GLU A 75 -7.35 -1.27 10.51
N MET A 76 -6.10 -1.60 10.21
CA MET A 76 -5.63 -2.99 10.23
C MET A 76 -5.27 -3.38 11.66
N LEU A 77 -5.92 -4.43 12.17
CA LEU A 77 -5.69 -4.90 13.53
C LEU A 77 -4.77 -6.12 13.55
N ASP A 78 -4.99 -7.06 12.63
CA ASP A 78 -4.30 -8.34 12.62
C ASP A 78 -4.44 -9.03 11.26
N PHE A 79 -3.46 -9.87 10.92
CA PHE A 79 -3.60 -10.88 9.88
C PHE A 79 -2.80 -12.13 10.24
N THR A 80 -3.29 -13.29 9.83
CA THR A 80 -2.57 -14.56 9.94
C THR A 80 -2.62 -15.29 8.60
N THR A 81 -1.55 -15.98 8.24
CA THR A 81 -1.51 -16.85 7.05
C THR A 81 -1.08 -18.26 7.44
N TRP A 82 -1.76 -19.26 6.88
CA TRP A 82 -1.41 -20.66 6.99
C TRP A 82 -1.13 -21.24 5.61
N ILE A 83 -0.11 -22.08 5.51
CA ILE A 83 0.24 -22.81 4.29
C ILE A 83 0.39 -24.27 4.69
N SER A 84 -0.25 -25.17 3.94
CA SER A 84 -0.10 -26.61 4.13
C SER A 84 0.34 -27.27 2.83
N VAL A 85 1.44 -28.01 2.92
CA VAL A 85 1.95 -28.85 1.83
C VAL A 85 1.92 -30.29 2.33
N ARG A 86 1.26 -31.17 1.57
CA ARG A 86 1.16 -32.60 1.87
C ARG A 86 1.43 -33.38 0.59
N ASP A 87 2.07 -34.54 0.70
CA ASP A 87 2.37 -35.38 -0.46
C ASP A 87 1.08 -35.79 -1.18
N GLY A 88 1.08 -35.70 -2.51
CA GLY A 88 -0.09 -35.96 -3.36
C GLY A 88 -1.26 -34.98 -3.26
N VAL A 89 -1.14 -33.87 -2.51
CA VAL A 89 -2.21 -32.86 -2.34
C VAL A 89 -1.71 -31.49 -2.81
N PRO A 90 -2.50 -30.74 -3.59
CA PRO A 90 -2.16 -29.35 -3.93
C PRO A 90 -1.89 -28.51 -2.68
N MET A 91 -0.91 -27.61 -2.76
CA MET A 91 -0.65 -26.65 -1.69
C MET A 91 -1.91 -25.85 -1.39
N VAL A 92 -2.27 -25.78 -0.11
CA VAL A 92 -3.39 -24.95 0.37
C VAL A 92 -2.82 -23.75 1.09
N SER A 93 -3.39 -22.57 0.83
CA SER A 93 -3.06 -21.38 1.57
C SER A 93 -4.33 -20.70 2.08
N ASP A 94 -4.33 -20.45 3.39
CA ASP A 94 -5.39 -19.79 4.13
C ASP A 94 -4.88 -18.48 4.70
N ALA A 95 -5.76 -17.49 4.82
CA ALA A 95 -5.46 -16.29 5.57
C ALA A 95 -6.69 -15.79 6.32
N SER A 96 -6.48 -15.22 7.50
CA SER A 96 -7.45 -14.42 8.23
C SER A 96 -6.99 -12.98 8.35
N VAL A 97 -7.96 -12.07 8.33
CA VAL A 97 -7.75 -10.62 8.42
C VAL A 97 -8.75 -10.03 9.40
N LYS A 98 -8.27 -9.19 10.32
CA LYS A 98 -9.08 -8.41 11.25
C LYS A 98 -8.87 -6.93 11.00
N ILE A 99 -9.95 -6.22 10.72
CA ILE A 99 -9.96 -4.77 10.50
C ILE A 99 -10.98 -4.09 11.41
N ARG A 100 -10.82 -2.79 11.61
CA ARG A 100 -11.81 -1.93 12.25
C ARG A 100 -12.35 -0.91 11.25
N ILE A 101 -13.67 -0.80 11.13
CA ILE A 101 -14.38 0.21 10.34
C ILE A 101 -15.42 0.85 11.25
N ASP A 102 -15.39 2.18 11.41
CA ASP A 102 -16.34 2.93 12.24
C ASP A 102 -16.53 2.36 13.67
N GLY A 103 -15.45 1.84 14.26
CA GLY A 103 -15.46 1.22 15.58
C GLY A 103 -15.89 -0.25 15.62
N GLU A 104 -16.43 -0.80 14.53
CA GLU A 104 -16.79 -2.21 14.40
C GLU A 104 -15.57 -3.04 13.97
N VAL A 105 -15.31 -4.15 14.66
CA VAL A 105 -14.25 -5.09 14.31
C VAL A 105 -14.82 -6.18 13.40
N ILE A 106 -14.28 -6.27 12.18
CA ILE A 106 -14.64 -7.28 11.18
C ILE A 106 -13.50 -8.28 11.08
N HIS A 107 -13.83 -9.58 11.18
CA HIS A 107 -12.87 -10.67 11.07
C HIS A 107 -13.31 -11.62 9.95
N THR A 108 -12.45 -11.80 8.95
CA THR A 108 -12.75 -12.63 7.77
C THR A 108 -11.60 -13.56 7.46
N ALA A 109 -11.89 -14.63 6.71
CA ALA A 109 -10.87 -15.54 6.22
C ALA A 109 -11.14 -15.96 4.76
N SER A 110 -10.09 -16.37 4.06
CA SER A 110 -10.21 -16.94 2.73
C SER A 110 -9.05 -17.89 2.42
N GLU A 111 -9.37 -18.91 1.63
CA GLU A 111 -8.40 -19.71 0.90
C GLU A 111 -7.97 -18.96 -0.38
N GLY A 112 -6.77 -19.27 -0.86
CA GLY A 112 -6.23 -18.77 -2.13
C GLY A 112 -5.06 -19.61 -2.64
N ASN A 113 -4.60 -19.31 -3.84
CA ASN A 113 -3.51 -20.05 -4.51
C ASN A 113 -2.13 -19.82 -3.87
N GLY A 114 -2.06 -18.98 -2.84
CA GLY A 114 -0.86 -18.63 -2.08
C GLY A 114 -1.20 -17.59 -1.00
N PRO A 115 -0.29 -17.32 -0.05
CA PRO A 115 -0.58 -16.54 1.15
C PRO A 115 -1.00 -15.10 0.83
N VAL A 116 -0.36 -14.46 -0.15
CA VAL A 116 -0.70 -13.10 -0.58
C VAL A 116 -2.08 -13.05 -1.24
N ASN A 117 -2.43 -14.08 -2.03
CA ASN A 117 -3.76 -14.16 -2.66
C ASN A 117 -4.85 -14.40 -1.60
N ALA A 118 -4.62 -15.32 -0.66
CA ALA A 118 -5.52 -15.58 0.45
C ALA A 118 -5.76 -14.31 1.29
N LEU A 119 -4.69 -13.57 1.63
CA LEU A 119 -4.78 -12.28 2.33
C LEU A 119 -5.60 -11.25 1.55
N SER A 120 -5.33 -11.10 0.25
CA SER A 120 -6.07 -10.17 -0.61
C SER A 120 -7.56 -10.50 -0.63
N LEU A 121 -7.92 -11.78 -0.75
CA LEU A 121 -9.31 -12.24 -0.76
C LEU A 121 -9.99 -12.03 0.60
N ALA A 122 -9.31 -12.32 1.71
CA ALA A 122 -9.82 -12.06 3.06
C ALA A 122 -10.05 -10.54 3.27
N LEU A 123 -9.07 -9.70 2.94
CA LEU A 123 -9.21 -8.25 3.02
C LEU A 123 -10.37 -7.72 2.16
N ARG A 124 -10.53 -8.22 0.93
CA ARG A 124 -11.66 -7.89 0.05
C ARG A 124 -13.00 -8.25 0.72
N LYS A 125 -13.13 -9.44 1.31
CA LYS A 125 -14.36 -9.84 2.04
C LYS A 125 -14.69 -8.87 3.18
N ALA A 126 -13.67 -8.44 3.93
CA ALA A 126 -13.85 -7.51 5.04
C ALA A 126 -14.27 -6.11 4.57
N LEU A 127 -13.63 -5.60 3.51
CA LEU A 127 -13.88 -4.26 2.99
C LEU A 127 -15.18 -4.14 2.19
N PHE A 128 -15.47 -5.09 1.29
CA PHE A 128 -16.55 -4.97 0.32
C PHE A 128 -17.95 -4.96 0.94
N THR A 129 -18.08 -5.46 2.18
CA THR A 129 -19.32 -5.38 2.95
C THR A 129 -19.67 -3.93 3.32
N LYS A 130 -18.66 -3.11 3.64
CA LYS A 130 -18.84 -1.69 4.03
C LYS A 130 -18.56 -0.73 2.88
N TYR A 131 -17.75 -1.14 1.91
CA TYR A 131 -17.33 -0.35 0.77
C TYR A 131 -17.53 -1.10 -0.57
N PRO A 132 -18.79 -1.29 -1.03
CA PRO A 132 -19.08 -2.01 -2.27
C PRO A 132 -18.41 -1.41 -3.51
N GLN A 133 -18.14 -0.10 -3.50
CA GLN A 133 -17.46 0.62 -4.59
C GLN A 133 -16.02 0.11 -4.85
N LEU A 134 -15.42 -0.63 -3.92
CA LEU A 134 -14.08 -1.21 -4.12
C LEU A 134 -14.09 -2.50 -4.97
N GLN A 135 -15.27 -3.03 -5.31
CA GLN A 135 -15.39 -4.29 -6.07
C GLN A 135 -14.85 -4.20 -7.50
N THR A 136 -14.84 -3.00 -8.09
CA THR A 136 -14.30 -2.72 -9.44
C THR A 136 -12.77 -2.71 -9.48
N ILE A 137 -12.10 -2.78 -8.31
CA ILE A 137 -10.65 -2.70 -8.21
C ILE A 137 -10.00 -4.06 -8.45
N HIS A 138 -9.08 -4.08 -9.39
CA HIS A 138 -8.30 -5.26 -9.76
C HIS A 138 -6.81 -4.99 -9.65
N LEU A 139 -6.06 -5.99 -9.20
CA LEU A 139 -4.60 -5.97 -9.27
C LEU A 139 -4.20 -6.22 -10.73
N ALA A 140 -3.45 -5.28 -11.32
CA ALA A 140 -2.98 -5.36 -12.71
C ALA A 140 -1.56 -5.91 -12.83
N ASP A 141 -0.68 -5.61 -11.86
CA ASP A 141 0.70 -6.08 -11.87
C ASP A 141 1.23 -6.23 -10.44
N TYR A 142 2.17 -7.16 -10.24
CA TYR A 142 2.79 -7.46 -8.95
C TYR A 142 4.26 -7.76 -9.16
N LYS A 143 5.13 -6.92 -8.59
CA LYS A 143 6.58 -7.00 -8.77
C LYS A 143 7.28 -7.08 -7.42
N VAL A 144 8.22 -8.01 -7.31
CA VAL A 144 9.09 -8.15 -6.13
C VAL A 144 10.52 -7.91 -6.56
N ARG A 145 11.25 -7.08 -5.80
CA ARG A 145 12.69 -6.89 -5.97
C ARG A 145 13.41 -7.16 -4.66
N ILE A 146 14.49 -7.92 -4.73
CA ILE A 146 15.44 -8.09 -3.63
C ILE A 146 16.33 -6.85 -3.63
N LEU A 147 16.49 -6.21 -2.47
CA LEU A 147 17.24 -4.95 -2.35
C LEU A 147 18.68 -5.16 -1.93
N ASP A 148 18.94 -6.23 -1.18
CA ASP A 148 20.27 -6.60 -0.70
C ASP A 148 20.49 -8.10 -0.94
N GLY A 149 21.47 -8.42 -1.78
CA GLY A 149 21.77 -9.80 -2.16
C GLY A 149 22.62 -10.55 -1.12
N GLU A 150 23.22 -9.87 -0.15
CA GLU A 150 24.16 -10.48 0.79
C GLU A 150 23.45 -11.32 1.87
N ASN A 151 22.19 -10.98 2.18
CA ASN A 151 21.41 -11.60 3.24
C ASN A 151 20.59 -12.84 2.81
N GLY A 152 20.72 -13.29 1.56
CA GLY A 152 20.08 -14.52 1.07
C GLY A 152 18.56 -14.54 1.28
N THR A 153 18.03 -15.60 1.91
CA THR A 153 16.58 -15.72 2.20
C THR A 153 16.07 -14.75 3.27
N GLY A 154 16.97 -14.08 4.00
CA GLY A 154 16.65 -13.01 4.94
C GLY A 154 16.72 -11.62 4.32
N ALA A 155 16.96 -11.54 3.01
CA ALA A 155 17.07 -10.28 2.31
C ALA A 155 15.77 -9.47 2.39
N ARG A 156 15.96 -8.15 2.50
CA ARG A 156 14.87 -7.21 2.37
C ARG A 156 14.32 -7.22 0.95
N VAL A 157 13.00 -7.28 0.84
CA VAL A 157 12.28 -7.22 -0.42
C VAL A 157 11.43 -5.95 -0.49
N ARG A 158 11.31 -5.44 -1.71
CA ARG A 158 10.36 -4.40 -2.09
C ARG A 158 9.28 -5.02 -2.94
N VAL A 159 8.03 -4.79 -2.58
CA VAL A 159 6.85 -5.19 -3.33
C VAL A 159 6.20 -3.94 -3.91
N LEU A 160 6.00 -3.94 -5.22
CA LEU A 160 5.24 -2.93 -5.96
C LEU A 160 4.00 -3.60 -6.54
N ILE A 161 2.84 -3.00 -6.31
CA ILE A 161 1.57 -3.50 -6.81
C ILE A 161 0.88 -2.40 -7.59
N ASP A 162 0.56 -2.69 -8.86
CA ASP A 162 -0.27 -1.83 -9.69
C ASP A 162 -1.71 -2.28 -9.58
N PHE A 163 -2.59 -1.32 -9.35
CA PHE A 163 -4.03 -1.52 -9.33
C PHE A 163 -4.69 -0.70 -10.42
N VAL A 164 -5.80 -1.24 -10.91
CA VAL A 164 -6.68 -0.58 -11.86
C VAL A 164 -8.11 -0.65 -11.36
N ASP A 165 -8.84 0.39 -11.71
CA ASP A 165 -10.28 0.56 -11.63
C ASP A 165 -10.73 1.15 -12.97
N ASP A 166 -12.03 1.19 -13.27
CA ASP A 166 -12.59 1.52 -14.59
C ASP A 166 -11.88 2.70 -15.29
N ASP A 167 -11.64 3.80 -14.56
CA ASP A 167 -11.03 5.03 -15.10
C ASP A 167 -9.65 5.35 -14.50
N ARG A 168 -9.10 4.51 -13.61
CA ARG A 168 -7.97 4.89 -12.74
C ARG A 168 -6.92 3.79 -12.65
N ARG A 169 -5.65 4.21 -12.57
CA ARG A 169 -4.52 3.33 -12.26
C ARG A 169 -3.64 3.98 -11.21
N TRP A 170 -3.21 3.20 -10.24
CA TRP A 170 -2.27 3.64 -9.22
C TRP A 170 -1.35 2.50 -8.80
N SER A 171 -0.24 2.87 -8.18
CA SER A 171 0.78 1.93 -7.72
C SER A 171 1.09 2.18 -6.26
N THR A 172 1.19 1.11 -5.48
CA THR A 172 1.58 1.15 -4.07
C THR A 172 2.83 0.32 -3.82
N VAL A 173 3.56 0.68 -2.77
CA VAL A 173 4.83 0.07 -2.41
C VAL A 173 4.83 -0.38 -0.96
N GLY A 174 5.42 -1.54 -0.71
CA GLY A 174 5.75 -2.02 0.62
C GLY A 174 7.15 -2.61 0.64
N ALA A 175 7.84 -2.53 1.77
CA ALA A 175 9.13 -3.18 1.96
C ALA A 175 9.21 -3.85 3.33
N SER A 176 9.87 -5.00 3.38
CA SER A 176 10.13 -5.76 4.61
C SER A 176 11.14 -6.88 4.31
N THR A 177 11.75 -7.46 5.34
CA THR A 177 12.45 -8.75 5.23
C THR A 177 11.48 -9.93 5.06
N ASN A 178 10.18 -9.72 5.30
CA ASN A 178 9.12 -10.67 5.05
C ASN A 178 8.28 -10.23 3.82
N ILE A 179 8.31 -11.05 2.77
CA ILE A 179 7.55 -10.80 1.53
C ILE A 179 6.03 -10.68 1.75
N ILE A 180 5.48 -11.39 2.73
CA ILE A 180 4.05 -11.35 3.06
C ILE A 180 3.69 -10.00 3.69
N GLU A 181 4.54 -9.50 4.59
CA GLU A 181 4.36 -8.18 5.22
C GLU A 181 4.55 -7.05 4.19
N ALA A 182 5.57 -7.12 3.34
CA ALA A 182 5.77 -6.14 2.27
C ALA A 182 4.56 -6.09 1.31
N SER A 183 4.02 -7.27 0.95
CA SER A 183 2.80 -7.36 0.13
C SER A 183 1.60 -6.77 0.84
N TRP A 184 1.48 -7.02 2.14
CA TRP A 184 0.39 -6.53 2.96
C TRP A 184 0.36 -5.00 3.02
N HIS A 185 1.52 -4.37 3.25
CA HIS A 185 1.62 -2.90 3.24
C HIS A 185 1.12 -2.31 1.92
N ALA A 186 1.58 -2.86 0.79
CA ALA A 186 1.15 -2.38 -0.53
C ALA A 186 -0.35 -2.63 -0.79
N LEU A 187 -0.91 -3.78 -0.37
CA LEU A 187 -2.34 -4.09 -0.49
C LEU A 187 -3.21 -3.13 0.32
N VAL A 188 -2.86 -2.89 1.59
CA VAL A 188 -3.62 -2.02 2.50
C VAL A 188 -3.60 -0.58 2.00
N ASP A 189 -2.42 -0.07 1.65
CA ASP A 189 -2.27 1.26 1.06
C ASP A 189 -3.13 1.42 -0.19
N SER A 190 -3.25 0.38 -1.02
CA SER A 190 -4.03 0.48 -2.26
C SER A 190 -5.51 0.73 -2.00
N TYR A 191 -6.11 -0.05 -1.09
CA TYR A 191 -7.53 0.14 -0.77
C TYR A 191 -7.79 1.42 0.03
N GLU A 192 -6.86 1.81 0.92
CA GLU A 192 -6.95 3.10 1.61
C GLU A 192 -6.93 4.25 0.60
N TYR A 193 -5.98 4.23 -0.35
CA TYR A 193 -5.89 5.24 -1.41
C TYR A 193 -7.13 5.26 -2.31
N ALA A 194 -7.67 4.10 -2.67
CA ALA A 194 -8.85 4.00 -3.50
C ALA A 194 -10.10 4.57 -2.83
N LEU A 195 -10.27 4.37 -1.52
CA LEU A 195 -11.36 5.00 -0.75
C LEU A 195 -11.21 6.51 -0.66
N MET A 196 -9.97 7.00 -0.52
CA MET A 196 -9.69 8.43 -0.40
C MET A 196 -9.85 9.21 -1.70
N ASN A 197 -9.74 8.55 -2.85
CA ASN A 197 -9.79 9.19 -4.16
C ASN A 197 -10.90 8.60 -5.05
N GLY A 198 -11.75 7.75 -4.50
CA GLY A 198 -12.96 7.21 -5.12
C GLY A 198 -13.93 8.30 -5.52
N LYS A 199 -14.75 8.06 -6.54
CA LYS A 199 -15.92 8.90 -6.80
C LYS A 199 -16.78 8.84 -5.53
N GLY A 200 -16.77 9.92 -4.75
CA GLY A 200 -17.79 10.11 -3.72
C GLY A 200 -19.15 10.15 -4.39
N GLU A 201 -20.15 9.53 -3.77
CA GLU A 201 -21.55 9.83 -4.08
C GLU A 201 -21.83 11.33 -3.97
#